data_AF-A0A7S1RC29-F1
#
_entry.id   AF-A0A7S1RC29-F1
#
_cell.length_a   1.000
_cell.length_b   1.000
_cell.length_c   1.000
_cell.angle_alpha   90.00
_cell.angle_beta   90.00
_cell.angle_gamma   90.00
#
_symmetry.space_group_name_H-M   'P 1'
#
loop_
_entity.id
_entity.type
_entity.pdbx_description
1 polymer ?
#
loop_
_entity_poly.entity_id
_entity_poly.type
_entity_poly.pdbx_seq_one_letter_code
_entity_poly.pdbx_strand_id
1 'polypeptide(L)'
;CRQQIGQSNNMVNVTVRNSEVMGVKVALWVLLLLFLLSLIIIAAGDSSGEYGLTAIDRLVGRRLPNAAVGSQVPMLVQEQVRAWTQSDPFWRPEARKVLYLDLNRRVYCNDFVLAVPRCGLFNGSSLVWSLRTSMEAIDEDLYASQHRIQDLALIRVPELSDLDLSLQEFERRTRAVAVLNV
;
A
#
# COMPACT_ATOMS: atom_id res chain seq x y z
N CYS A 1 73.53 -17.36 -7.92
CA CYS A 1 72.28 -16.56 -7.95
C CYS A 1 71.38 -16.89 -9.15
N ARG A 2 71.08 -18.17 -9.47
CA ARG A 2 70.15 -18.55 -10.56
C ARG A 2 68.88 -19.28 -10.10
N GLN A 3 68.85 -19.77 -8.85
CA GLN A 3 67.71 -20.54 -8.31
C GLN A 3 66.57 -19.69 -7.73
N GLN A 4 66.77 -18.40 -7.45
CA GLN A 4 65.71 -17.54 -6.91
C GLN A 4 64.75 -16.95 -7.96
N ILE A 5 65.11 -16.99 -9.25
CA ILE A 5 64.27 -16.40 -10.32
C ILE A 5 63.13 -17.36 -10.74
N GLY A 6 63.32 -18.68 -10.61
CA GLY A 6 62.30 -19.68 -10.95
C GLY A 6 61.12 -19.76 -9.97
N GLN A 7 61.30 -19.34 -8.72
CA GLN A 7 60.23 -19.34 -7.71
C GLN A 7 59.34 -18.08 -7.79
N SER A 8 59.89 -16.96 -8.26
CA SER A 8 59.15 -15.69 -8.36
C SER A 8 58.07 -15.73 -9.45
N ASN A 9 58.35 -16.30 -10.62
CA ASN A 9 57.37 -16.40 -11.72
C ASN A 9 56.19 -17.32 -11.37
N ASN A 10 56.43 -18.38 -10.60
CA ASN A 10 55.37 -19.29 -10.16
C ASN A 10 54.50 -18.67 -9.06
N MET A 11 55.07 -17.87 -8.15
CA MET A 11 54.29 -17.16 -7.14
C MET A 11 53.34 -16.12 -7.75
N VAL A 12 53.81 -15.32 -8.72
CA VAL A 12 52.96 -14.32 -9.40
C VAL A 12 51.79 -15.00 -10.13
N ASN A 13 52.06 -16.12 -10.81
CA ASN A 13 51.02 -16.90 -11.49
C ASN A 13 49.98 -17.47 -10.51
N VAL A 14 50.39 -17.92 -9.32
CA VAL A 14 49.49 -18.41 -8.27
C VAL A 14 48.66 -17.27 -7.67
N THR A 15 49.24 -16.09 -7.44
CA THR A 15 48.52 -14.93 -6.90
C THR A 15 47.49 -14.39 -7.90
N VAL A 16 47.83 -14.31 -9.18
CA VAL A 16 46.89 -13.91 -10.25
C VAL A 16 45.73 -14.89 -10.34
N ARG A 17 46.00 -16.20 -10.38
CA ARG A 17 44.97 -17.24 -10.43
C ARG A 17 44.07 -17.25 -9.18
N ASN A 18 44.63 -16.99 -8.00
CA ASN A 18 43.84 -16.87 -6.76
C ASN A 18 42.97 -15.61 -6.75
N SER A 19 43.45 -14.49 -7.31
CA SER A 19 42.68 -13.26 -7.44
C SER A 19 41.50 -13.40 -8.41
N GLU A 20 41.69 -14.16 -9.49
CA GLU A 20 40.65 -14.50 -10.46
C GLU A 20 39.58 -15.39 -9.81
N VAL A 21 39.98 -16.44 -9.09
CA VAL A 21 39.05 -17.33 -8.37
C VAL A 21 38.28 -16.59 -7.27
N MET A 22 38.92 -15.66 -6.56
CA MET A 22 38.24 -14.81 -5.57
C MET A 22 37.24 -13.87 -6.24
N GLY A 23 37.63 -13.21 -7.34
CA GLY A 23 36.77 -12.31 -8.10
C GLY A 23 35.52 -13.02 -8.65
N VAL A 24 35.70 -14.22 -9.22
CA VAL A 24 34.58 -15.05 -9.71
C VAL A 24 33.64 -15.44 -8.58
N LYS A 25 34.17 -15.84 -7.41
CA LYS A 25 33.34 -16.18 -6.25
C LYS A 25 32.51 -14.98 -5.77
N VAL A 26 33.11 -13.79 -5.68
CA VAL A 26 32.39 -12.57 -5.28
C VAL A 26 31.29 -12.24 -6.29
N ALA A 27 31.59 -12.28 -7.59
CA ALA A 27 30.60 -12.04 -8.63
C ALA A 27 29.44 -13.05 -8.56
N LEU A 28 29.73 -14.32 -8.27
CA LEU A 28 28.73 -15.37 -8.13
C LEU A 28 27.86 -15.17 -6.88
N TRP A 29 28.43 -14.70 -5.77
CA TRP A 29 27.67 -14.33 -4.56
C TRP A 29 26.77 -13.12 -4.78
N VAL A 30 27.26 -12.09 -5.49
CA VAL A 30 26.45 -10.92 -5.85
C VAL A 30 25.31 -11.32 -6.79
N LEU A 31 25.57 -12.15 -7.80
CA LEU A 31 24.53 -12.68 -8.69
C LEU A 31 23.51 -13.55 -7.95
N LEU A 32 23.95 -14.41 -7.03
CA LEU A 32 23.06 -15.22 -6.20
C LEU A 32 22.17 -14.33 -5.32
N LEU A 33 22.74 -13.28 -4.73
CA LEU A 33 22.00 -12.33 -3.91
C LEU A 33 20.97 -11.55 -4.74
N LEU A 34 21.35 -11.07 -5.93
CA LEU A 34 20.42 -10.42 -6.86
C LEU A 34 19.31 -11.37 -7.31
N PHE A 35 19.62 -12.65 -7.58
CA PHE A 35 18.64 -13.67 -7.92
C PHE A 35 17.66 -13.91 -6.77
N LEU A 36 18.15 -14.09 -5.53
CA LEU A 36 17.30 -14.25 -4.36
C LEU A 36 16.41 -13.02 -4.13
N LEU A 37 16.95 -11.80 -4.28
CA LEU A 37 16.17 -10.57 -4.20
C LEU A 37 15.08 -10.54 -5.27
N SER A 38 15.38 -10.96 -6.51
CA SER A 38 14.38 -10.99 -7.59
C SER A 38 13.23 -11.96 -7.30
N LEU A 39 13.50 -13.10 -6.66
CA LEU A 39 12.46 -14.06 -6.25
C LEU A 39 11.57 -13.50 -5.13
N ILE A 40 12.15 -12.75 -4.18
CA ILE A 40 11.41 -12.15 -3.06
C ILE A 40 10.50 -11.01 -3.53
N ILE A 41 10.97 -10.19 -4.48
CA ILE A 41 10.21 -9.03 -4.99
C ILE A 41 8.93 -9.47 -5.74
N ILE A 42 8.97 -10.60 -6.44
CA ILE A 42 7.80 -11.09 -7.21
C ILE A 42 6.71 -11.67 -6.29
N ALA A 43 7.09 -12.21 -5.11
CA ALA A 43 6.15 -12.88 -4.21
C ALA A 43 5.46 -11.93 -3.20
N ALA A 44 5.96 -10.70 -3.04
CA ALA A 44 5.35 -9.72 -2.14
C ALA A 44 4.19 -9.01 -2.85
N GLY A 45 2.98 -9.54 -2.72
CA GLY A 45 1.76 -8.82 -3.10
C GLY A 45 1.71 -7.43 -2.46
N ASP A 46 1.15 -6.46 -3.19
CA ASP A 46 1.10 -5.07 -2.73
C ASP A 46 0.10 -4.87 -1.58
N SER A 47 0.55 -5.14 -0.37
CA SER A 47 -0.21 -4.98 0.88
C SER A 47 -0.17 -3.55 1.45
N SER A 48 0.49 -2.61 0.75
CA SER A 48 0.62 -1.23 1.23
C SER A 48 -0.72 -0.50 1.36
N GLY A 49 -1.70 -0.86 0.53
CA GLY A 49 -3.07 -0.34 0.60
C GLY A 49 -3.71 -0.67 1.95
N GLU A 50 -3.70 -1.95 2.32
CA GLU A 50 -4.23 -2.48 3.58
C GLU A 50 -3.52 -1.93 4.81
N TYR A 51 -2.19 -1.95 4.82
CA TYR A 51 -1.40 -1.43 5.94
C TYR A 51 -1.61 0.07 6.15
N GLY A 52 -1.63 0.83 5.05
CA GLY A 52 -1.90 2.27 5.08
C GLY A 52 -3.29 2.57 5.62
N LEU A 53 -4.33 1.92 5.07
CA LEU A 53 -5.71 2.09 5.54
C LEU A 53 -5.85 1.70 7.02
N THR A 54 -5.23 0.60 7.45
CA THR A 54 -5.24 0.17 8.85
C THR A 54 -4.56 1.18 9.77
N ALA A 55 -3.45 1.78 9.34
CA ALA A 55 -2.75 2.80 10.11
C ALA A 55 -3.59 4.07 10.28
N ILE A 56 -4.25 4.52 9.20
CA ILE A 56 -5.11 5.71 9.22
C ILE A 56 -6.38 5.44 10.05
N ASP A 57 -7.02 4.27 9.89
CA ASP A 57 -8.18 3.86 10.70
C ASP A 57 -7.85 3.88 12.19
N ARG A 58 -6.70 3.31 12.59
CA ARG A 58 -6.24 3.32 13.97
C ARG A 58 -5.95 4.72 14.48
N LEU A 59 -5.39 5.59 13.65
CA LEU A 59 -5.16 6.99 14.00
C LEU A 59 -6.49 7.69 14.31
N VAL A 60 -7.48 7.57 13.41
CA VAL A 60 -8.81 8.17 13.59
C VAL A 60 -9.52 7.57 14.80
N GLY A 61 -9.55 6.25 14.95
CA GLY A 61 -10.19 5.59 16.08
C GLY A 61 -9.60 5.97 17.45
N ARG A 62 -8.28 6.20 17.53
CA ARG A 62 -7.61 6.59 18.78
C ARG A 62 -7.67 8.09 19.07
N ARG A 63 -7.45 8.94 18.07
CA ARG A 63 -7.33 10.40 18.26
C ARG A 63 -8.67 11.12 18.11
N LEU A 64 -9.61 10.54 17.36
CA LEU A 64 -10.89 11.13 17.01
C LEU A 64 -12.06 10.15 17.28
N PRO A 65 -12.14 9.54 18.49
CA PRO A 65 -13.19 8.56 18.77
C PRO A 65 -14.59 9.15 18.69
N ASN A 66 -14.73 10.45 18.96
CA ASN A 66 -16.01 11.17 19.03
C ASN A 66 -16.17 12.23 17.92
N ALA A 67 -15.48 12.09 16.78
CA ALA A 67 -15.72 12.99 15.66
C ALA A 67 -17.20 12.96 15.24
N ALA A 68 -17.85 14.11 15.27
CA ALA A 68 -19.25 14.24 14.91
C ALA A 68 -19.42 14.27 13.39
N VAL A 69 -20.55 13.76 12.90
CA VAL A 69 -20.97 13.96 11.51
C VAL A 69 -21.11 15.47 11.26
N GLY A 70 -20.61 15.95 10.11
CA GLY A 70 -20.57 17.36 9.76
C GLY A 70 -19.41 18.14 10.40
N SER A 71 -18.67 17.56 11.35
CA SER A 71 -17.46 18.20 11.87
C SER A 71 -16.32 18.15 10.86
N GLN A 72 -15.48 19.18 10.88
CA GLN A 72 -14.34 19.27 9.98
C GLN A 72 -13.34 18.14 10.24
N VAL A 73 -12.87 17.51 9.16
CA VAL A 73 -11.82 16.51 9.22
C VAL A 73 -10.49 17.18 9.53
N PRO A 74 -9.78 16.77 10.60
CA PRO A 74 -8.52 17.41 10.97
C PRO A 74 -7.45 17.30 9.89
N MET A 75 -6.63 18.34 9.76
CA MET A 75 -5.51 18.40 8.81
C MET A 75 -4.59 17.18 8.88
N LEU A 76 -4.30 16.70 10.10
CA LEU A 76 -3.49 15.49 10.29
C LEU A 76 -4.06 14.27 9.54
N VAL A 77 -5.38 14.08 9.56
CA VAL A 77 -6.01 12.96 8.83
C VAL A 77 -5.92 13.19 7.33
N GLN A 78 -6.15 14.43 6.88
CA GLN A 78 -6.06 14.77 5.45
C GLN A 78 -4.65 14.57 4.90
N GLU A 79 -3.61 14.92 5.67
CA GLU A 79 -2.21 14.71 5.32
C GLU A 79 -1.85 13.23 5.26
N GLN A 80 -2.33 12.43 6.21
CA GLN A 80 -2.09 10.98 6.21
C GLN A 80 -2.80 10.28 5.06
N VAL A 81 -4.06 10.65 4.76
CA VAL A 81 -4.77 10.16 3.59
C VAL A 81 -4.03 10.59 2.32
N ARG A 82 -3.60 11.85 2.22
CA ARG A 82 -2.81 12.34 1.08
C ARG A 82 -1.52 11.55 0.89
N ALA A 83 -0.76 11.28 1.95
CA ALA A 83 0.46 10.49 1.88
C ALA A 83 0.19 9.04 1.44
N TRP A 84 -0.97 8.49 1.83
CA TRP A 84 -1.38 7.15 1.43
C TRP A 84 -1.90 7.06 -0.01
N THR A 85 -2.55 8.11 -0.52
CA THR A 85 -3.07 8.13 -1.90
C THR A 85 -2.04 8.55 -2.94
N GLN A 86 -1.11 9.42 -2.56
CA GLN A 86 0.00 9.82 -3.42
C GLN A 86 0.87 8.62 -3.75
N SER A 87 1.20 8.48 -5.03
CA SER A 87 2.24 7.57 -5.46
C SER A 87 3.59 8.26 -5.45
N ASP A 88 4.62 7.49 -5.10
CA ASP A 88 6.00 7.88 -5.37
C ASP A 88 6.26 7.59 -6.86
N PRO A 89 6.51 8.62 -7.71
CA PRO A 89 6.70 8.44 -9.16
C PRO A 89 7.80 7.45 -9.52
N PHE A 90 8.75 7.23 -8.61
CA PHE A 90 9.88 6.33 -8.83
C PHE A 90 9.53 4.86 -8.60
N TRP A 91 8.65 4.58 -7.64
CA TRP A 91 8.30 3.20 -7.25
C TRP A 91 6.90 2.77 -7.71
N ARG A 92 6.01 3.73 -7.96
CA ARG A 92 4.62 3.53 -8.38
C ARG A 92 4.24 4.65 -9.34
N PRO A 93 4.28 4.42 -10.67
CA PRO A 93 3.92 5.47 -11.62
C PRO A 93 2.43 5.87 -11.51
N GLU A 94 1.58 4.99 -10.97
CA GLU A 94 0.15 5.22 -10.86
C GLU A 94 -0.26 5.60 -9.43
N ALA A 95 -0.85 6.79 -9.28
CA ALA A 95 -1.43 7.25 -8.03
C ALA A 95 -2.68 6.42 -7.69
N ARG A 96 -2.85 6.05 -6.41
CA ARG A 96 -4.05 5.33 -5.96
C ARG A 96 -5.23 6.28 -6.05
N LYS A 97 -6.06 6.13 -7.08
CA LYS A 97 -7.26 6.92 -7.23
C LYS A 97 -8.35 6.36 -6.31
N VAL A 98 -8.55 7.01 -5.17
CA VAL A 98 -9.61 6.67 -4.22
C VAL A 98 -10.95 7.13 -4.78
N LEU A 99 -11.92 6.22 -4.82
CA LEU A 99 -13.32 6.51 -5.17
C LEU A 99 -14.21 6.55 -3.95
N TYR A 100 -13.88 5.78 -2.91
CA TYR A 100 -14.58 5.78 -1.63
C TYR A 100 -13.58 5.58 -0.51
N LEU A 101 -13.77 6.30 0.58
CA LEU A 101 -13.00 6.10 1.81
C LEU A 101 -13.87 6.37 3.03
N ASP A 102 -13.96 5.37 3.89
CA ASP A 102 -14.44 5.52 5.26
C ASP A 102 -13.33 5.12 6.25
N LEU A 103 -13.33 5.80 7.40
CA LEU A 103 -12.38 5.60 8.48
C LEU A 103 -13.16 5.55 9.78
N ASN A 104 -13.02 4.46 10.54
CA ASN A 104 -13.79 4.22 11.76
C ASN A 104 -15.30 4.48 11.56
N ARG A 105 -15.87 3.95 10.47
CA ARG A 105 -17.27 4.07 10.03
C ARG A 105 -17.76 5.48 9.69
N ARG A 106 -16.83 6.41 9.47
CA ARG A 106 -17.14 7.77 9.04
C ARG A 106 -16.59 7.95 7.65
N VAL A 107 -17.47 8.36 6.74
CA VAL A 107 -17.11 8.60 5.35
C VAL A 107 -16.23 9.86 5.30
N TYR A 108 -15.00 9.66 4.84
CA TYR A 108 -14.05 10.71 4.53
C TYR A 108 -14.37 11.31 3.14
N CYS A 109 -14.66 10.46 2.16
CA CYS A 109 -15.10 10.88 0.83
C CYS A 109 -15.84 9.77 0.08
N ASN A 110 -16.69 10.17 -0.89
CA ASN A 110 -17.43 9.25 -1.76
C ASN A 110 -17.64 9.90 -3.14
N ASP A 111 -17.13 9.27 -4.20
CA ASP A 111 -17.28 9.69 -5.60
C ASP A 111 -18.40 8.92 -6.35
N PHE A 112 -18.99 7.88 -5.77
CA PHE A 112 -20.08 7.12 -6.39
C PHE A 112 -21.40 7.89 -6.38
N VAL A 113 -21.66 8.62 -5.30
CA VAL A 113 -22.85 9.46 -5.16
C VAL A 113 -22.47 10.94 -5.28
N LEU A 114 -23.44 11.77 -5.66
CA LEU A 114 -23.29 13.24 -5.67
C LEU A 114 -23.29 13.83 -4.24
N ALA A 115 -22.73 13.14 -3.25
CA ALA A 115 -22.57 13.63 -1.89
C ALA A 115 -21.25 14.40 -1.74
N VAL A 116 -21.25 15.48 -0.97
CA VAL A 116 -20.03 16.19 -0.57
C VAL A 116 -19.54 15.56 0.74
N PRO A 117 -18.27 15.12 0.86
CA PRO A 117 -17.12 15.46 0.01
C PRO A 117 -16.68 14.40 -1.01
N ARG A 118 -16.21 14.85 -2.18
CA ARG A 118 -15.61 14.03 -3.25
C ARG A 118 -14.13 13.75 -3.03
N CYS A 119 -13.66 12.57 -3.45
CA CYS A 119 -12.30 12.08 -3.24
C CYS A 119 -11.21 12.81 -4.07
N GLY A 120 -11.59 13.61 -5.07
CA GLY A 120 -10.64 14.34 -5.94
C GLY A 120 -10.52 15.85 -5.70
N LEU A 121 -11.35 16.47 -4.83
CA LEU A 121 -11.52 17.94 -4.76
C LEU A 121 -10.89 18.60 -3.52
N PHE A 122 -9.83 18.02 -2.97
CA PHE A 122 -9.24 18.45 -1.68
C PHE A 122 -8.29 19.66 -1.74
N ASN A 123 -8.46 20.56 -2.71
CA ASN A 123 -7.67 21.79 -2.81
C ASN A 123 -8.27 22.89 -1.92
N GLY A 124 -8.21 22.71 -0.60
CA GLY A 124 -8.49 23.76 0.39
C GLY A 124 -9.94 23.91 0.84
N SER A 125 -10.85 23.01 0.44
CA SER A 125 -12.22 22.95 0.97
C SER A 125 -12.24 22.31 2.37
N SER A 126 -13.14 22.78 3.24
CA SER A 126 -13.35 22.19 4.57
C SER A 126 -14.01 20.81 4.40
N LEU A 127 -13.20 19.76 4.41
CA LEU A 127 -13.68 18.39 4.43
C LEU A 127 -14.47 18.15 5.72
N VAL A 128 -15.64 17.53 5.63
CA VAL A 128 -16.47 17.19 6.79
C VAL A 128 -16.73 15.68 6.81
N TRP A 129 -16.82 15.12 8.01
CA TRP A 129 -17.19 13.73 8.18
C TRP A 129 -18.64 13.48 7.78
N SER A 130 -18.89 12.44 7.01
CA SER A 130 -20.24 11.91 6.78
C SER A 130 -20.43 10.55 7.46
N LEU A 131 -21.67 10.11 7.63
CA LEU A 131 -21.99 8.81 8.22
C LEU A 131 -22.02 7.74 7.14
N ARG A 132 -21.45 6.56 7.43
CA ARG A 132 -21.67 5.38 6.60
C ARG A 132 -23.09 4.85 6.81
N THR A 133 -23.82 4.64 5.73
CA THR A 133 -25.18 4.08 5.75
C THR A 133 -25.17 2.58 6.04
N SER A 134 -24.65 1.78 5.11
CA SER A 134 -24.47 0.34 5.25
C SER A 134 -23.39 -0.18 4.30
N MET A 135 -22.93 -1.41 4.51
CA MET A 135 -22.02 -2.08 3.57
C MET A 135 -22.70 -2.39 2.23
N GLU A 136 -23.97 -2.81 2.28
CA GLU A 136 -24.77 -3.10 1.09
C GLU A 136 -24.95 -1.86 0.21
N ALA A 137 -25.17 -0.67 0.80
CA ALA A 137 -25.27 0.58 0.05
C ALA A 137 -23.96 0.91 -0.69
N ILE A 138 -22.80 0.58 -0.12
CA ILE A 138 -21.51 0.78 -0.80
C ILE A 138 -21.40 -0.16 -2.00
N ASP A 139 -21.82 -1.42 -1.83
CA ASP A 139 -21.82 -2.39 -2.92
C ASP A 139 -22.81 -1.97 -4.02
N GLU A 140 -24.02 -1.53 -3.68
CA GLU A 140 -25.01 -0.98 -4.63
C GLU A 140 -24.47 0.24 -5.38
N ASP A 141 -23.86 1.20 -4.68
CA ASP A 141 -23.21 2.38 -5.25
C ASP A 141 -22.08 1.97 -6.22
N LEU A 142 -21.30 0.94 -5.85
CA LEU A 142 -20.23 0.38 -6.67
C LEU A 142 -20.79 -0.23 -7.96
N TYR A 143 -21.84 -1.05 -7.87
CA TYR A 143 -22.51 -1.69 -9.02
C TYR A 143 -23.22 -0.68 -9.93
N ALA A 144 -23.76 0.41 -9.36
CA ALA A 144 -24.40 1.48 -10.09
C ALA A 144 -23.39 2.45 -10.73
N SER A 145 -22.12 2.41 -10.32
CA SER A 145 -21.09 3.31 -10.82
C SER A 145 -20.73 3.04 -12.29
N GLN A 146 -20.13 4.03 -12.95
CA GLN A 146 -19.62 3.88 -14.31
C GLN A 146 -18.27 3.14 -14.37
N HIS A 147 -17.74 2.71 -13.23
CA HIS A 147 -16.47 2.02 -13.15
C HIS A 147 -16.66 0.52 -13.41
N ARG A 148 -15.71 -0.09 -14.13
CA ARG A 148 -15.71 -1.55 -14.28
C ARG A 148 -15.20 -2.16 -12.98
N ILE A 149 -15.96 -3.08 -12.40
CA ILE A 149 -15.64 -3.70 -11.10
C ILE A 149 -14.25 -4.37 -11.09
N GLN A 150 -13.82 -4.92 -12.23
CA GLN A 150 -12.50 -5.53 -12.39
C GLN A 150 -11.33 -4.54 -12.26
N ASP A 151 -11.58 -3.23 -12.46
CA ASP A 151 -10.60 -2.15 -12.31
C ASP A 151 -10.67 -1.55 -10.89
N LEU A 152 -11.39 -2.21 -9.96
CA LEU A 152 -11.60 -1.72 -8.61
C LEU A 152 -11.01 -2.67 -7.58
N ALA A 153 -10.26 -2.12 -6.64
CA ALA A 153 -9.79 -2.82 -5.46
C ALA A 153 -10.57 -2.35 -4.24
N LEU A 154 -11.32 -3.28 -3.64
CA LEU A 154 -12.06 -3.06 -2.41
C LEU A 154 -11.23 -3.56 -1.23
N ILE A 155 -10.85 -2.65 -0.34
CA ILE A 155 -10.06 -2.93 0.85
C ILE A 155 -10.93 -2.72 2.08
N ARG A 156 -11.00 -3.73 2.96
CA ARG A 156 -11.77 -3.67 4.20
C ARG A 156 -10.84 -3.89 5.40
N VAL A 157 -11.07 -3.16 6.48
CA VAL A 157 -10.28 -3.30 7.71
C VAL A 157 -11.21 -3.59 8.89
N PRO A 158 -11.01 -4.71 9.62
CA PRO A 158 -10.09 -5.81 9.30
C PRO A 158 -10.48 -6.57 8.02
N GLU A 159 -9.56 -7.35 7.46
CA GLU A 159 -9.86 -8.30 6.40
C GLU A 159 -10.70 -9.45 6.99
N LEU A 160 -11.86 -9.69 6.40
CA LEU A 160 -12.89 -10.60 6.93
C LEU A 160 -13.42 -11.57 5.88
N SER A 161 -12.92 -11.53 4.65
CA SER A 161 -13.48 -12.30 3.52
C SER A 161 -13.38 -13.82 3.72
N ASP A 162 -12.43 -14.29 4.54
CA ASP A 162 -12.23 -15.72 4.84
C ASP A 162 -13.14 -16.26 5.96
N LEU A 163 -13.97 -15.40 6.58
CA LEU A 163 -14.81 -15.77 7.71
C LEU A 163 -16.27 -15.89 7.28
N ASP A 164 -16.91 -17.01 7.65
CA ASP A 164 -18.35 -17.20 7.50
C ASP A 164 -19.10 -16.37 8.55
N LEU A 165 -19.33 -15.10 8.23
CA LEU A 165 -19.99 -14.12 9.09
C LEU A 165 -21.37 -13.79 8.54
N SER A 166 -22.35 -13.61 9.43
CA SER A 166 -23.61 -12.99 9.04
C SER A 166 -23.37 -11.56 8.57
N LEU A 167 -24.24 -11.04 7.69
CA LEU A 167 -24.13 -9.68 7.16
C LEU A 167 -24.07 -8.61 8.27
N GLN A 168 -24.87 -8.79 9.32
CA GLN A 168 -24.85 -7.91 10.50
C GLN A 168 -23.51 -7.97 11.25
N GLU A 169 -22.91 -9.15 11.37
CA GLU A 169 -21.62 -9.29 12.03
C GLU A 169 -20.49 -8.71 11.18
N PHE A 170 -20.55 -8.90 9.87
CA PHE A 170 -19.62 -8.33 8.90
C PHE A 170 -19.61 -6.80 8.96
N GLU A 171 -20.80 -6.18 8.95
CA GLU A 171 -20.96 -4.73 9.09
C GLU A 171 -20.48 -4.22 10.46
N ARG A 172 -20.78 -4.96 11.53
CA ARG A 172 -20.34 -4.63 12.88
C ARG A 172 -18.84 -4.82 13.09
N ARG A 173 -18.16 -5.66 12.31
CA ARG A 173 -16.70 -5.83 12.45
C ARG A 173 -15.91 -4.92 11.52
N THR A 174 -16.47 -4.56 10.38
CA THR A 174 -15.83 -3.66 9.41
C THR A 174 -15.73 -2.24 9.97
N ARG A 175 -14.49 -1.77 10.19
CA ARG A 175 -14.19 -0.44 10.73
C ARG A 175 -13.88 0.57 9.65
N ALA A 176 -13.07 0.18 8.67
CA ALA A 176 -12.70 1.03 7.55
C ALA A 176 -12.94 0.31 6.22
N VAL A 177 -13.25 1.10 5.19
CA VAL A 177 -13.44 0.63 3.81
C VAL A 177 -12.81 1.63 2.88
N ALA A 178 -12.08 1.14 1.88
CA ALA A 178 -11.64 1.95 0.76
C ALA A 178 -11.94 1.25 -0.56
N VAL A 179 -12.36 2.03 -1.55
CA VAL A 179 -12.43 1.58 -2.95
C VAL A 179 -11.42 2.38 -3.75
N LEU A 180 -10.49 1.66 -4.35
CA LEU A 180 -9.44 2.20 -5.21
C LEU A 180 -9.72 1.81 -6.66
N ASN A 181 -9.40 2.70 -7.58
CA ASN A 181 -9.33 2.39 -9.01
C ASN A 181 -7.88 1.98 -9.33
N VAL A 182 -7.70 0.76 -9.86
CA VAL A 182 -6.43 0.06 -10.10
C VAL A 182 -6.25 -0.29 -11.58
#